data_AF-A0A8T2IWS8-F1
#
_entry.id   AF-A0A8T2IWS8-F1
#
_cell.length_a   1.000
_cell.length_b   1.000
_cell.length_c   1.000
_cell.angle_alpha   90.00
_cell.angle_beta   90.00
_cell.angle_gamma   90.00
#
_symmetry.space_group_name_H-M   'P 1'
#
loop_
_entity.id
_entity.type
_entity.pdbx_description
1 polymer ?
#
loop_
_entity_poly.entity_id
_entity_poly.type
_entity_poly.pdbx_seq_one_letter_code
_entity_poly.pdbx_strand_id
1 'polypeptide(L)'
;MGSVPEWVLISLIGVVIVLLLLTLFGLAVYSGLLTEVDVRAGPPPIRGAVLAYKFRVGPYDESGNLYTENVSLAPKLVSIGVYYDNPMKVPVEFCRYIVGSILSEGDEKPLPDHVRIFRKHGFKFCVLPEVNHAVMATFPYTTPFSIQLATTRVHPALEKYVKVI
;
A
#
# COMPACT_ATOMS: atom_id res chain seq x y z
N MET A 1 -46.42 23.81 19.55
CA MET A 1 -45.43 23.14 18.69
C MET A 1 -46.19 22.42 17.59
N GLY A 2 -46.19 22.94 16.36
CA GLY A 2 -46.84 22.27 15.23
C GLY A 2 -46.05 21.02 14.86
N SER A 3 -46.72 19.88 14.76
CA SER A 3 -46.14 18.61 14.32
C SER A 3 -45.66 18.74 12.87
N VAL A 4 -44.41 18.38 12.62
CA VAL A 4 -43.87 18.33 11.26
C VAL A 4 -44.64 17.26 10.47
N PRO A 5 -45.13 17.55 9.26
CA PRO A 5 -45.84 16.55 8.47
C PRO A 5 -44.94 15.35 8.14
N GLU A 6 -45.48 14.14 8.25
CA GLU A 6 -44.72 12.89 8.06
C GLU A 6 -44.05 12.80 6.68
N TRP A 7 -44.71 13.31 5.63
CA TRP A 7 -44.14 13.32 4.28
C TRP A 7 -42.91 14.22 4.15
N VAL A 8 -42.83 15.31 4.93
CA VAL A 8 -41.64 16.18 4.97
C VAL A 8 -40.49 15.43 5.62
N LEU A 9 -40.76 14.68 6.70
CA LEU A 9 -39.75 13.88 7.39
C LEU A 9 -39.22 12.76 6.48
N ILE A 10 -40.11 12.05 5.77
CA ILE A 10 -39.72 11.00 4.81
C ILE A 10 -38.88 11.58 3.67
N SER A 11 -39.29 12.74 3.12
CA SER A 11 -38.52 13.43 2.08
C SER A 11 -37.13 13.84 2.58
N LEU A 12 -37.03 14.36 3.80
CA LEU A 12 -35.75 14.76 4.39
C LEU A 12 -34.83 13.56 4.58
N ILE A 13 -35.36 12.44 5.10
CA ILE A 13 -34.62 11.18 5.23
C ILE A 13 -34.12 10.70 3.86
N GLY A 14 -34.98 10.73 2.83
CA GLY A 14 -34.61 10.38 1.47
C GLY A 14 -33.45 11.22 0.94
N VAL A 15 -33.50 12.55 1.13
CA VAL A 15 -32.42 13.47 0.72
C VAL A 15 -31.11 13.16 1.46
N VAL A 16 -31.17 12.92 2.77
CA VAL A 16 -29.98 12.58 3.57
C VAL A 16 -29.36 11.26 3.10
N ILE A 17 -30.16 10.24 2.81
CA ILE A 17 -29.67 8.96 2.28
C ILE A 17 -28.98 9.17 0.92
N VAL A 18 -29.59 9.94 0.02
CA VAL A 18 -29.01 10.23 -1.30
C VAL A 18 -27.67 10.97 -1.15
N LEU A 19 -27.58 11.98 -0.28
CA LEU A 19 -26.32 12.70 -0.02
C LEU A 19 -25.24 11.78 0.55
N LEU A 20 -25.61 10.87 1.45
CA LEU A 20 -24.68 9.89 2.02
C LEU A 20 -24.15 8.93 0.96
N LEU A 21 -25.03 8.43 0.08
CA LEU A 21 -24.64 7.56 -1.04
C LEU A 21 -23.71 8.29 -2.02
N LEU A 22 -24.01 9.54 -2.37
CA LEU A 22 -23.14 10.35 -3.23
C LEU A 22 -21.77 10.58 -2.60
N THR A 23 -21.72 10.83 -1.28
CA THR A 23 -20.47 11.01 -0.54
C THR A 23 -19.66 9.72 -0.53
N LEU A 24 -20.29 8.58 -0.25
CA LEU A 24 -19.63 7.27 -0.25
C LEU A 24 -19.12 6.90 -1.64
N PHE A 25 -19.90 7.18 -2.68
CA PHE A 25 -19.49 6.99 -4.07
C PHE A 25 -18.31 7.88 -4.43
N GLY A 26 -18.35 9.17 -4.08
CA GLY A 26 -17.24 10.10 -4.27
C GLY A 26 -15.96 9.62 -3.56
N LEU A 27 -16.08 9.13 -2.33
CA LEU A 27 -14.96 8.56 -1.58
C LEU A 27 -14.40 7.30 -2.26
N ALA A 28 -15.26 6.42 -2.78
CA ALA A 28 -14.83 5.22 -3.48
C ALA A 28 -14.07 5.57 -4.77
N VAL A 29 -14.58 6.51 -5.56
CA VAL A 29 -13.89 7.03 -6.75
C VAL A 29 -12.55 7.66 -6.38
N TYR A 30 -12.52 8.50 -5.34
CA TYR A 30 -11.29 9.12 -4.82
C TYR A 30 -10.26 8.09 -4.31
N SER A 31 -10.73 6.95 -3.80
CA SER A 31 -9.90 5.81 -3.38
C SER A 31 -9.39 4.94 -4.55
N GLY A 32 -9.74 5.29 -5.78
CA GLY A 32 -9.28 4.60 -6.98
C GLY A 32 -10.24 3.54 -7.53
N LEU A 33 -11.53 3.54 -7.14
CA LEU A 33 -12.50 2.58 -7.67
C LEU A 33 -12.59 2.60 -9.21
N LEU A 34 -12.42 3.77 -9.84
CA LEU A 34 -12.43 3.92 -11.30
C LEU A 34 -11.04 4.00 -11.90
N THR A 35 -9.98 3.85 -11.11
CA THR A 35 -8.61 3.90 -11.62
C THR A 35 -8.30 2.62 -12.39
N GLU A 36 -7.83 2.79 -13.61
CA GLU A 36 -7.34 1.69 -14.42
C GLU A 36 -5.97 1.21 -13.90
N VAL A 37 -5.79 -0.11 -13.84
CA VAL A 37 -4.52 -0.72 -13.45
C VAL A 37 -3.69 -0.88 -14.72
N ASP A 38 -2.82 0.08 -14.99
CA ASP A 38 -1.83 -0.05 -16.06
C ASP A 38 -0.69 -0.96 -15.61
N VAL A 39 -0.56 -2.11 -16.29
CA VAL A 39 0.52 -3.08 -16.07
C VAL A 39 1.53 -2.95 -17.19
N ARG A 40 2.77 -2.66 -16.83
CA ARG A 40 3.87 -2.45 -17.78
C ARG A 40 5.10 -3.26 -17.39
N ALA A 41 5.88 -3.66 -18.39
CA ALA A 41 7.21 -4.22 -18.22
C ALA A 41 8.27 -3.18 -18.59
N GLY A 42 9.31 -3.05 -17.78
CA GLY A 42 10.41 -2.12 -18.04
C GLY A 42 11.34 -1.95 -16.85
N PRO A 43 12.25 -0.97 -16.90
CA PRO A 43 13.11 -0.66 -15.76
C PRO A 43 12.25 -0.15 -14.58
N PRO A 44 12.40 -0.71 -13.37
CA PRO A 44 11.63 -0.30 -12.21
C PRO A 44 11.94 1.15 -11.83
N PRO A 45 11.00 1.84 -11.15
CA PRO A 45 11.20 3.21 -10.68
C PRO A 45 12.21 3.32 -9.53
N ILE A 46 12.67 2.20 -8.98
CA ILE A 46 13.62 2.09 -7.86
C ILE A 46 14.91 1.49 -8.40
N ARG A 47 16.05 2.14 -8.15
CA ARG A 47 17.37 1.64 -8.53
C ARG A 47 17.91 0.66 -7.48
N GLY A 48 19.17 0.24 -7.58
CA GLY A 48 19.82 -0.47 -6.48
C GLY A 48 19.71 0.36 -5.19
N ALA A 49 19.20 -0.21 -4.10
CA ALA A 49 18.77 0.57 -2.94
C ALA A 49 19.26 -0.04 -1.62
N VAL A 50 19.64 0.81 -0.66
CA VAL A 50 19.95 0.37 0.70
C VAL A 50 18.69 0.47 1.55
N LEU A 51 18.28 -0.66 2.14
CA LEU A 51 17.03 -0.79 2.87
C LEU A 51 17.30 -1.01 4.36
N ALA A 52 16.62 -0.28 5.23
CA ALA A 52 16.41 -0.67 6.62
C ALA A 52 15.07 -1.40 6.75
N TYR A 53 15.05 -2.63 7.26
CA TYR A 53 13.82 -3.44 7.32
C TYR A 53 13.67 -4.25 8.61
N LYS A 54 12.43 -4.64 8.90
CA LYS A 54 12.09 -5.71 9.84
C LYS A 54 11.48 -6.88 9.10
N PHE A 55 11.87 -8.09 9.51
CA PHE A 55 11.32 -9.35 9.00
C PHE A 55 10.18 -9.84 9.89
N ARG A 56 9.13 -10.34 9.25
CA ARG A 56 7.98 -10.99 9.90
C ARG A 56 7.52 -12.20 9.10
N VAL A 57 6.84 -13.08 9.83
CA VAL A 57 6.10 -14.22 9.30
C VAL A 57 4.70 -14.14 9.90
N GLY A 58 3.68 -14.28 9.06
CA GLY A 58 2.29 -14.18 9.45
C GLY A 58 1.44 -13.38 8.45
N PRO A 59 0.21 -13.02 8.84
CA PRO A 59 -0.74 -12.35 7.96
C PRO A 59 -0.23 -10.99 7.47
N TYR A 60 -0.42 -10.71 6.18
CA TYR A 60 -0.01 -9.43 5.58
C TYR A 60 -0.87 -8.24 6.05
N ASP A 61 -2.08 -8.49 6.55
CA ASP A 61 -2.94 -7.44 7.12
C ASP A 61 -2.33 -6.80 8.38
N GLU A 62 -1.41 -7.50 9.05
CA GLU A 62 -0.68 -6.98 10.21
C GLU A 62 0.51 -6.08 9.83
N SER A 63 0.86 -6.01 8.54
CA SER A 63 1.98 -5.19 8.05
C SER A 63 1.84 -3.71 8.36
N GLY A 64 0.60 -3.21 8.51
CA GLY A 64 0.30 -1.80 8.82
C GLY A 64 0.98 -1.30 10.09
N ASN A 65 1.14 -2.17 11.10
CA ASN A 65 1.84 -1.82 12.34
C ASN A 65 3.33 -1.55 12.09
N LEU A 66 3.96 -2.33 11.21
CA LEU A 66 5.36 -2.11 10.83
C LEU A 66 5.52 -0.85 9.98
N TYR A 67 4.58 -0.57 9.07
CA TYR A 67 4.61 0.68 8.31
C TYR A 67 4.46 1.89 9.23
N THR A 68 3.59 1.82 10.23
CA THR A 68 3.39 2.88 11.22
C THR A 68 4.67 3.13 12.03
N GLU A 69 5.29 2.05 12.54
CA GLU A 69 6.58 2.15 13.23
C GLU A 69 7.65 2.78 12.32
N ASN A 70 7.78 2.26 11.10
CA ASN A 70 8.76 2.74 10.12
C ASN A 70 8.60 4.24 9.79
N VAL A 71 7.38 4.68 9.46
CA VAL A 71 7.07 6.08 9.15
C VAL A 71 7.29 6.99 10.36
N SER A 72 7.01 6.50 11.58
CA SER A 72 7.27 7.28 12.80
C SER A 72 8.76 7.61 13.01
N LEU A 73 9.66 6.75 12.53
CA LEU A 73 11.11 6.95 12.66
C LEU A 73 11.67 7.89 11.61
N ALA A 74 11.13 7.82 10.39
CA ALA A 74 11.62 8.61 9.25
C ALA A 74 10.47 8.94 8.28
N PRO A 75 9.63 9.94 8.59
CA PRO A 75 8.40 10.22 7.83
C PRO A 75 8.65 10.73 6.40
N LYS A 76 9.88 11.17 6.10
CA LYS A 76 10.28 11.67 4.78
C LYS A 76 10.87 10.58 3.88
N LEU A 77 11.20 9.40 4.41
CA LEU A 77 11.76 8.31 3.61
C LEU A 77 10.65 7.49 2.95
N VAL A 78 10.96 6.97 1.77
CA VAL A 78 10.04 6.10 1.05
C VAL A 78 9.94 4.76 1.79
N SER A 79 8.72 4.39 2.16
CA SER A 79 8.43 3.09 2.77
C SER A 79 8.33 2.01 1.69
N ILE A 80 8.82 0.81 1.99
CA ILE A 80 8.78 -0.33 1.09
C ILE A 80 8.40 -1.60 1.85
N GLY A 81 7.63 -2.46 1.19
CA GLY A 81 7.36 -3.83 1.64
C GLY A 81 7.73 -4.82 0.56
N VAL A 82 8.29 -5.96 0.97
CA VAL A 82 8.57 -7.09 0.08
C VAL A 82 7.88 -8.31 0.65
N TYR A 83 7.00 -8.89 -0.16
CA TYR A 83 6.17 -10.05 0.19
C TYR A 83 6.66 -11.24 -0.62
N TYR A 84 7.16 -12.28 0.06
CA TYR A 84 7.85 -13.38 -0.59
C TYR A 84 6.90 -14.49 -1.06
N ASP A 85 5.75 -14.60 -0.43
CA ASP A 85 4.84 -15.73 -0.57
C ASP A 85 3.49 -15.25 -1.12
N ASN A 86 2.82 -16.10 -1.88
CA ASN A 86 1.47 -15.82 -2.35
C ASN A 86 0.47 -16.34 -1.29
N PRO A 87 -0.33 -15.48 -0.64
CA PRO A 87 -1.27 -15.89 0.40
C PRO A 87 -2.41 -16.81 -0.10
N MET A 88 -2.61 -16.90 -1.42
CA MET A 88 -3.54 -17.86 -2.03
C MET A 88 -2.93 -19.27 -2.17
N LYS A 89 -1.61 -19.42 -2.00
CA LYS A 89 -0.87 -20.69 -2.15
C LYS A 89 -0.20 -21.14 -0.85
N VAL A 90 0.19 -20.21 0.00
CA VAL A 90 0.84 -20.45 1.29
C VAL A 90 -0.13 -20.05 2.39
N PRO A 91 -0.32 -20.87 3.44
CA PRO A 91 -1.16 -20.48 4.58
C PRO A 91 -0.65 -19.18 5.20
N VAL A 92 -1.58 -18.29 5.57
CA VAL A 92 -1.29 -16.91 5.97
C VAL A 92 -0.33 -16.83 7.16
N GLU A 93 -0.31 -17.84 8.02
CA GLU A 93 0.54 -17.94 9.21
C GLU A 93 2.02 -18.16 8.86
N PHE A 94 2.30 -18.65 7.65
CA PHE A 94 3.64 -18.93 7.14
C PHE A 94 4.10 -17.94 6.08
N CYS A 95 3.27 -16.98 5.70
CA CYS A 95 3.63 -15.95 4.73
C CYS A 95 4.73 -15.05 5.28
N ARG A 96 5.85 -14.95 4.56
CA ARG A 96 7.01 -14.15 4.96
C ARG A 96 6.98 -12.82 4.25
N TYR A 97 7.41 -11.79 4.96
CA TYR A 97 7.54 -10.45 4.40
C TYR A 97 8.53 -9.60 5.19
N ILE A 98 8.99 -8.53 4.53
CA ILE A 98 9.75 -7.46 5.16
C ILE A 98 9.05 -6.13 4.93
N VAL A 99 9.11 -5.24 5.93
CA VAL A 99 8.66 -3.85 5.82
C VAL A 99 9.78 -2.95 6.31
N GLY A 100 9.98 -1.82 5.64
CA GLY A 100 11.12 -0.94 5.90
C GLY A 100 11.08 0.38 5.16
N SER A 101 12.21 1.09 5.20
CA SER A 101 12.44 2.34 4.47
C SER A 101 13.67 2.26 3.59
N ILE A 102 13.56 2.83 2.39
CA ILE A 102 14.70 3.08 1.51
C ILE A 102 15.53 4.20 2.12
N LEU A 103 16.81 3.93 2.41
CA LEU A 103 17.74 4.88 3.01
C LEU A 103 18.56 5.65 1.98
N SER A 104 18.82 5.02 0.84
CA SER A 104 19.49 5.61 -0.32
C SER A 104 19.23 4.76 -1.57
N GLU A 105 19.34 5.38 -2.74
CA GLU A 105 19.21 4.73 -4.04
C GLU A 105 20.41 5.05 -4.93
N GLY A 106 20.80 4.11 -5.79
CA GLY A 106 21.98 4.20 -6.65
C GLY A 106 23.28 4.29 -5.85
N ASP A 107 24.15 5.22 -6.25
CA ASP A 107 25.47 5.44 -5.64
C ASP A 107 25.42 6.33 -4.39
N GLU A 108 24.23 6.77 -3.98
CA GLU A 108 24.05 7.60 -2.80
C GLU A 108 24.31 6.80 -1.51
N LYS A 109 24.97 7.46 -0.55
CA LYS A 109 25.21 6.86 0.76
C LYS A 109 24.06 7.19 1.71
N PRO A 110 23.57 6.22 2.50
CA PRO A 110 22.60 6.46 3.55
C PRO A 110 23.09 7.54 4.52
N LEU A 111 22.20 8.45 4.92
CA LEU A 111 22.52 9.42 5.95
C LEU A 111 22.84 8.69 7.28
N PRO A 112 23.96 9.00 7.96
CA PRO A 112 24.36 8.30 9.18
C PRO A 112 23.31 8.34 10.29
N ASP A 113 22.55 9.43 10.38
CA ASP A 113 21.48 9.60 11.36
C ASP A 113 20.33 8.62 11.14
N HIS A 114 19.92 8.39 9.88
CA HIS A 114 18.89 7.40 9.56
C HIS A 114 19.38 5.99 9.92
N VAL A 115 20.62 5.63 9.54
CA VAL A 115 21.21 4.34 9.90
C VAL A 115 21.22 4.14 11.42
N ARG A 116 21.61 5.16 12.18
CA ARG A 116 21.65 5.11 13.65
C ARG A 116 20.27 4.90 14.25
N ILE A 117 19.26 5.65 13.81
CA ILE A 117 17.89 5.56 14.32
C ILE A 117 17.28 4.20 14.02
N PHE A 118 17.38 3.72 12.78
CA PHE A 118 16.83 2.41 12.39
C PHE A 118 17.53 1.27 13.14
N ARG A 119 18.86 1.31 13.28
CA ARG A 119 19.61 0.31 14.04
C ARG A 119 19.19 0.28 15.51
N LYS A 120 18.99 1.46 16.12
CA LYS A 120 18.53 1.57 17.51
C LYS A 120 17.16 0.91 17.73
N HIS A 121 16.29 0.95 16.73
CA HIS A 121 14.95 0.34 16.78
C HIS A 121 14.91 -1.11 16.24
N GLY A 122 16.08 -1.74 16.10
CA GLY A 122 16.20 -3.16 15.76
C GLY A 122 15.94 -3.49 14.28
N PHE A 123 16.02 -2.51 13.39
CA PHE A 123 15.95 -2.77 11.95
C PHE A 123 17.28 -3.38 11.46
N LYS A 124 17.15 -4.32 10.52
CA LYS A 124 18.26 -4.91 9.77
C LYS A 124 18.49 -4.11 8.50
N PHE A 125 19.66 -4.30 7.88
CA PHE A 125 20.04 -3.59 6.68
C PHE A 125 20.37 -4.58 5.57
N CYS A 126 19.90 -4.32 4.35
CA CYS A 126 20.28 -5.07 3.17
C CYS A 126 20.38 -4.14 1.95
N VAL A 127 20.93 -4.67 0.88
CA VAL A 127 20.98 -4.01 -0.43
C VAL A 127 20.02 -4.73 -1.35
N LEU A 128 19.06 -4.00 -1.91
CA LEU A 128 18.22 -4.46 -2.98
C LEU A 128 18.99 -4.24 -4.30
N PRO A 129 19.28 -5.30 -5.07
CA PRO A 129 20.06 -5.17 -6.30
C PRO A 129 19.28 -4.41 -7.37
N GLU A 130 19.99 -3.70 -8.25
CA GLU A 130 19.40 -3.06 -9.43
C GLU A 130 18.94 -4.14 -10.42
N VAL A 131 17.71 -4.03 -10.92
CA VAL A 131 17.17 -4.95 -11.92
C VAL A 131 16.78 -4.17 -13.16
N ASN A 132 17.09 -4.72 -14.34
CA ASN A 132 16.84 -4.03 -15.62
C ASN A 132 15.38 -4.15 -16.09
N HIS A 133 14.67 -5.19 -15.64
CA HIS A 133 13.32 -5.49 -16.08
C HIS A 133 12.48 -5.96 -14.88
N ALA A 134 11.37 -5.28 -14.65
CA ALA A 134 10.34 -5.65 -13.70
C ALA A 134 8.96 -5.45 -14.34
N VAL A 135 8.02 -6.33 -13.99
CA VAL A 135 6.60 -6.09 -14.25
C VAL A 135 6.06 -5.25 -13.10
N MET A 136 5.49 -4.11 -13.41
CA MET A 136 5.06 -3.13 -12.43
C MET A 136 3.66 -2.62 -12.76
N ALA A 137 2.95 -2.19 -11.72
CA ALA A 137 1.70 -1.47 -11.82
C ALA A 137 1.70 -0.36 -10.77
N THR A 138 0.97 0.72 -11.05
CA THR A 138 0.82 1.85 -10.12
C THR A 138 -0.65 2.01 -9.77
N PHE A 139 -0.94 2.17 -8.49
CA PHE A 139 -2.30 2.38 -7.99
C PHE A 139 -2.29 3.50 -6.95
N PRO A 140 -3.32 4.36 -6.91
CA PRO A 140 -3.41 5.44 -5.94
C PRO A 140 -3.46 4.89 -4.52
N TYR A 141 -2.78 5.59 -3.61
CA TYR A 141 -2.83 5.33 -2.17
C TYR A 141 -3.33 6.58 -1.45
N THR A 142 -4.65 6.80 -1.47
CA THR A 142 -5.28 8.01 -0.89
C THR A 142 -6.04 7.71 0.40
N THR A 143 -6.52 6.49 0.57
CA THR A 143 -7.29 6.03 1.74
C THR A 143 -6.94 4.57 2.09
N PRO A 144 -7.27 4.08 3.30
CA PRO A 144 -7.13 2.65 3.62
C PRO A 144 -7.90 1.74 2.66
N PHE A 145 -9.06 2.19 2.17
CA PHE A 145 -9.84 1.46 1.17
C PHE A 145 -9.09 1.30 -0.16
N SER A 146 -8.18 2.23 -0.48
CA SER A 146 -7.32 2.13 -1.67
C SER A 146 -6.39 0.91 -1.60
N ILE A 147 -5.93 0.50 -0.42
CA ILE A 147 -5.08 -0.70 -0.24
C ILE A 147 -5.86 -1.95 -0.64
N GLN A 148 -7.10 -2.08 -0.14
CA GLN A 148 -7.93 -3.23 -0.45
C GLN A 148 -8.26 -3.30 -1.94
N LEU A 149 -8.56 -2.16 -2.57
CA LEU A 149 -8.74 -2.07 -4.02
C LEU A 149 -7.47 -2.43 -4.79
N ALA A 150 -6.30 -1.97 -4.33
CA ALA A 150 -5.02 -2.30 -4.94
C ALA A 150 -4.77 -3.82 -4.89
N THR A 151 -4.89 -4.46 -3.72
CA THR A 151 -4.68 -5.91 -3.58
C THR A 151 -5.64 -6.71 -4.45
N THR A 152 -6.92 -6.35 -4.50
CA THR A 152 -7.94 -7.10 -5.26
C THR A 152 -7.87 -6.89 -6.77
N ARG A 153 -7.36 -5.75 -7.24
CA ARG A 153 -7.32 -5.43 -8.69
C ARG A 153 -5.93 -5.56 -9.31
N VAL A 154 -4.88 -5.18 -8.59
CA VAL A 154 -3.51 -5.19 -9.11
C VAL A 154 -2.97 -6.61 -9.20
N HIS A 155 -3.18 -7.46 -8.19
CA HIS A 155 -2.66 -8.83 -8.23
C HIS A 155 -3.20 -9.66 -9.40
N PRO A 156 -4.53 -9.69 -9.69
CA PRO A 156 -5.03 -10.40 -10.87
C PRO A 156 -4.53 -9.82 -12.19
N ALA A 157 -4.37 -8.49 -12.28
CA ALA A 157 -3.85 -7.84 -13.48
C ALA A 157 -2.38 -8.23 -13.74
N LEU A 158 -1.53 -8.22 -12.70
CA LEU A 158 -0.15 -8.67 -12.77
C LEU A 158 -0.06 -10.17 -13.13
N GLU A 159 -0.88 -11.02 -12.50
CA GLU A 159 -0.88 -12.46 -12.79
C GLU A 159 -1.29 -12.75 -14.23
N LYS A 160 -2.29 -12.04 -14.76
CA LYS A 160 -2.70 -12.16 -16.16
C LYS A 160 -1.58 -11.75 -17.10
N TYR A 161 -0.86 -10.68 -16.80
CA TYR A 161 0.26 -10.21 -17.62
C TYR A 161 1.43 -11.20 -17.64
N VAL A 162 1.83 -11.70 -16.46
CA VAL A 162 2.97 -12.63 -16.34
C VAL A 162 2.67 -13.99 -16.97
N LYS A 163 1.43 -14.48 -16.95
CA LYS A 163 1.06 -15.75 -17.61
C LYS A 163 1.02 -15.68 -19.14
N VAL A 164 0.97 -14.48 -19.71
CA VAL A 164 0.89 -14.26 -21.17
C VAL A 164 2.30 -14.14 -21.79
N ILE A 165 3.33 -13.96 -20.97
CA ILE A 165 4.76 -14.04 -21.34
C ILE A 165 5.24 -15.49 -21.20
#